data_AF-A0A959ATB0-F1
#
_entry.id   AF-A0A959ATB0-F1
#
_cell.length_a   1.000
_cell.length_b   1.000
_cell.length_c   1.000
_cell.angle_alpha   90.00
_cell.angle_beta   90.00
_cell.angle_gamma   90.00
#
_symmetry.space_group_name_H-M   'P 1'
#
loop_
_entity.id
_entity.type
_entity.pdbx_description
1 polymer ?
#
loop_
_entity_poly.entity_id
_entity_poly.type
_entity_poly.pdbx_seq_one_letter_code
_entity_poly.pdbx_strand_id
1 'polypeptide(L)'
;MSTTGSKGLQATITSAMLALGGVIGWLWPISFTSVDWVRIILISAPLLWAPLAVAAGGILVPVPTRMLRFFFPAALLFAFSFLLPATRAAGLCALPWLLLALWLAFRAATGLIAGKEYALSRLCATAAYLYLVVGAVWALAGRLGVALFGFDPVISLLTAVHFHFAGFLLLLLTGLALRGWGSPLASVVGWLSLVGPLLVAIGIFATHLEAPEGLELLAASVMATGGAGVAIRHLQLGIGPSQGKGGRFYWLLGGILLLGGMVLALLYGWRSVYPIALLSIPWMYAVHGSVNAAAMALLVVGWLRKGAK
;
A
#
# COMPACT_ATOMS: atom_id res chain seq x y z
N MET A 1 -14.44 -21.22 6.44
CA MET A 1 -14.52 -20.12 7.45
C MET A 1 -15.78 -20.34 8.27
N SER A 2 -15.69 -20.47 9.59
CA SER A 2 -16.88 -20.62 10.44
C SER A 2 -17.76 -19.37 10.34
N THR A 3 -19.07 -19.56 10.41
CA THR A 3 -20.10 -18.49 10.38
C THR A 3 -19.84 -17.39 11.41
N THR A 4 -19.23 -17.74 12.55
CA THR A 4 -18.79 -16.81 13.61
C THR A 4 -17.66 -15.87 13.19
N GLY A 5 -16.72 -16.31 12.35
CA GLY A 5 -15.63 -15.47 11.83
C GLY A 5 -16.10 -14.39 10.85
N SER A 6 -17.15 -14.68 10.08
CA SER A 6 -17.70 -13.74 9.08
C SER A 6 -18.39 -12.53 9.72
N LYS A 7 -19.13 -12.74 10.81
CA LYS A 7 -19.84 -11.68 11.54
C LYS A 7 -18.88 -10.70 12.23
N GLY A 8 -17.80 -11.23 12.84
CA GLY A 8 -16.76 -10.41 13.48
C GLY A 8 -16.00 -9.53 12.49
N LEU A 9 -15.71 -10.06 11.30
CA LEU A 9 -15.07 -9.29 10.22
C LEU A 9 -15.98 -8.16 9.72
N GLN A 10 -17.27 -8.45 9.50
CA GLN A 10 -18.23 -7.43 9.06
C GLN A 10 -18.35 -6.28 10.07
N ALA A 11 -18.50 -6.59 11.36
CA ALA A 11 -18.56 -5.57 12.41
C ALA A 11 -17.29 -4.70 12.44
N THR A 12 -16.11 -5.31 12.28
CA THR A 12 -14.83 -4.59 12.22
C THR A 12 -14.75 -3.65 11.02
N ILE A 13 -15.20 -4.11 9.84
CA ILE A 13 -15.25 -3.29 8.62
C ILE A 13 -16.20 -2.11 8.83
N THR A 14 -17.40 -2.34 9.37
CA THR A 14 -18.36 -1.26 9.64
C THR A 14 -17.77 -0.21 10.59
N SER A 15 -17.14 -0.63 11.69
CA SER A 15 -16.49 0.30 12.63
C SER A 15 -15.34 1.08 11.98
N ALA A 16 -14.56 0.45 11.11
CA ALA A 16 -13.50 1.12 10.37
C ALA A 16 -14.03 2.11 9.32
N MET A 17 -15.14 1.81 8.65
CA MET A 17 -15.80 2.73 7.72
C MET A 17 -16.36 3.94 8.47
N LEU A 18 -16.96 3.74 9.64
CA LEU A 18 -17.43 4.83 10.49
C LEU A 18 -16.27 5.71 10.97
N ALA A 19 -15.17 5.09 11.43
CA ALA A 19 -13.98 5.82 11.84
C ALA A 19 -13.38 6.63 10.69
N LEU A 20 -13.28 6.04 9.48
CA LEU A 20 -12.80 6.75 8.31
C LEU A 20 -13.75 7.89 7.92
N GLY A 21 -15.07 7.68 7.99
CA GLY A 21 -16.06 8.74 7.77
C GLY A 21 -15.91 9.91 8.75
N GLY A 22 -15.65 9.61 10.02
CA GLY A 22 -15.32 10.63 11.04
C GLY A 22 -14.04 11.39 10.73
N VAL A 23 -12.98 10.68 10.31
CA VAL A 23 -11.71 11.29 9.87
C VAL A 23 -11.92 12.19 8.65
N ILE A 24 -12.68 11.73 7.65
CA ILE A 24 -13.00 12.52 6.46
C ILE A 24 -13.82 13.77 6.83
N GLY A 25 -14.77 13.64 7.77
CA GLY A 25 -15.53 14.79 8.26
C GLY A 25 -14.65 15.81 8.99
N TRP A 26 -13.69 15.35 9.80
CA TRP A 26 -12.79 16.23 10.57
C TRP A 26 -11.70 16.86 9.71
N LEU A 27 -11.08 16.07 8.83
CA LEU A 27 -10.01 16.48 7.92
C LEU A 27 -10.56 16.90 6.55
N TRP A 28 -11.83 17.29 6.46
CA TRP A 28 -12.52 17.52 5.19
C TRP A 28 -11.65 18.39 4.28
N PRO A 29 -11.10 17.81 3.20
CA PRO A 29 -10.08 18.51 2.45
C PRO A 29 -10.76 19.65 1.69
N ILE A 30 -10.25 20.87 1.86
CA ILE A 30 -10.69 22.03 1.06
C ILE A 30 -10.42 21.75 -0.43
N SER A 31 -9.40 20.94 -0.73
CA SER A 31 -9.04 20.46 -2.06
C SER A 31 -8.30 19.12 -2.01
N PHE A 32 -8.41 18.30 -3.05
CA PHE A 32 -7.58 17.09 -3.24
C PHE A 32 -6.09 17.41 -3.37
N THR A 33 -5.73 18.65 -3.67
CA THR A 33 -4.35 19.15 -3.67
C THR A 33 -3.87 19.57 -2.29
N SER A 34 -4.65 19.37 -1.22
CA SER A 34 -4.21 19.65 0.16
C SER A 34 -3.41 18.49 0.75
N VAL A 35 -2.52 18.78 1.69
CA VAL A 35 -1.78 17.76 2.45
C VAL A 35 -2.73 16.91 3.31
N ASP A 36 -3.88 17.45 3.72
CA ASP A 36 -4.89 16.70 4.48
C ASP A 36 -5.48 15.54 3.67
N TRP A 37 -5.59 15.69 2.34
CA TRP A 37 -5.97 14.58 1.47
C TRP A 37 -4.97 13.41 1.54
N VAL A 38 -3.67 13.72 1.59
CA VAL A 38 -2.61 12.72 1.77
C VAL A 38 -2.75 12.00 3.11
N ARG A 39 -3.10 12.73 4.17
CA ARG A 39 -3.36 12.14 5.50
C ARG A 39 -4.56 11.19 5.46
N ILE A 40 -5.66 11.58 4.80
CA ILE A 40 -6.83 10.71 4.63
C ILE A 40 -6.46 9.43 3.88
N ILE A 41 -5.70 9.54 2.78
CA ILE A 41 -5.20 8.37 2.03
C ILE A 41 -4.38 7.48 2.97
N LEU A 42 -3.40 8.03 3.69
CA LEU A 42 -2.57 7.27 4.62
C LEU A 42 -3.40 6.55 5.68
N ILE A 43 -4.32 7.25 6.35
CA ILE A 43 -5.16 6.72 7.42
C ILE A 43 -6.08 5.59 6.93
N SER A 44 -6.57 5.68 5.68
CA SER A 44 -7.40 4.63 5.09
C SER A 44 -6.68 3.28 4.99
N ALA A 45 -5.36 3.27 4.83
CA ALA A 45 -4.59 2.03 4.75
C ALA A 45 -4.64 1.23 6.07
N PRO A 46 -4.22 1.75 7.24
CA PRO A 46 -4.33 1.01 8.50
C PRO A 46 -5.77 0.67 8.89
N LEU A 47 -6.72 1.60 8.71
CA LEU A 47 -8.11 1.39 9.14
C LEU A 47 -8.84 0.32 8.34
N LEU A 48 -8.69 0.32 7.01
CA LEU A 48 -9.47 -0.53 6.12
C LEU A 48 -8.60 -1.49 5.32
N TRP A 49 -7.67 -0.94 4.53
CA TRP A 49 -7.08 -1.74 3.46
C TRP A 49 -6.07 -2.77 3.96
N ALA A 50 -5.29 -2.44 4.98
CA ALA A 50 -4.31 -3.35 5.54
C ALA A 50 -4.92 -4.60 6.19
N PRO A 51 -5.89 -4.52 7.13
CA PRO A 51 -6.50 -5.72 7.68
C PRO A 51 -7.18 -6.58 6.60
N LEU A 52 -7.81 -5.96 5.60
CA LEU A 52 -8.44 -6.66 4.48
C LEU A 52 -7.41 -7.34 3.56
N ALA A 53 -6.29 -6.67 3.28
CA ALA A 53 -5.21 -7.21 2.48
C ALA A 53 -4.50 -8.35 3.20
N VAL A 54 -4.30 -8.26 4.52
CA VAL A 54 -3.76 -9.37 5.33
C VAL A 54 -4.70 -10.58 5.29
N ALA A 55 -6.01 -10.36 5.39
CA ALA A 55 -6.98 -11.44 5.25
C ALA A 55 -6.92 -12.10 3.86
N ALA A 56 -6.84 -11.31 2.78
CA ALA A 56 -6.68 -11.82 1.42
C ALA A 56 -5.34 -12.54 1.20
N GLY A 57 -4.26 -12.01 1.78
CA GLY A 57 -2.89 -12.50 1.70
C GLY A 57 -2.59 -13.68 2.63
N GLY A 58 -3.55 -14.09 3.48
CA GLY A 58 -3.37 -15.15 4.47
C GLY A 58 -2.92 -16.50 3.89
N ILE A 59 -3.21 -16.74 2.61
CA ILE A 59 -2.75 -17.93 1.87
C ILE A 59 -1.25 -17.93 1.57
N LEU A 60 -0.61 -16.76 1.53
CA LEU A 60 0.83 -16.61 1.34
C LEU A 60 1.54 -16.47 2.69
N VAL A 61 0.94 -15.70 3.61
CA VAL A 61 1.48 -15.44 4.95
C VAL A 61 0.38 -15.63 5.99
N PRO A 62 0.30 -16.80 6.64
CA PRO A 62 -0.75 -17.08 7.61
C PRO A 62 -0.65 -16.20 8.87
N VAL A 63 -1.70 -15.42 9.13
CA VAL A 63 -1.87 -14.61 10.33
C VAL A 63 -2.91 -15.26 11.25
N PRO A 64 -2.56 -15.58 12.52
CA PRO A 64 -3.52 -16.08 13.50
C PRO A 64 -4.73 -15.16 13.65
N THR A 65 -5.94 -15.73 13.58
CA THR A 65 -7.20 -14.98 13.69
C THR A 65 -7.29 -14.14 14.95
N ARG A 66 -6.74 -14.64 16.08
CA ARG A 66 -6.67 -13.90 17.35
C ARG A 66 -5.93 -12.57 17.24
N MET A 67 -5.02 -12.41 16.28
CA MET A 67 -4.23 -11.20 16.10
C MET A 67 -4.99 -10.12 15.34
N LEU A 68 -6.03 -10.49 14.59
CA LEU A 68 -6.89 -9.53 13.88
C LEU A 68 -7.59 -8.56 14.86
N ARG A 69 -7.80 -8.96 16.12
CA ARG A 69 -8.38 -8.09 17.16
C ARG A 69 -7.51 -6.88 17.52
N PHE A 70 -6.21 -6.94 17.25
CA PHE A 70 -5.28 -5.85 17.54
C PHE A 70 -5.14 -4.85 16.38
N PHE A 71 -5.55 -5.23 15.16
CA PHE A 71 -5.50 -4.32 14.00
C PHE A 71 -6.33 -3.07 14.24
N PHE A 72 -7.60 -3.25 14.63
CA PHE A 72 -8.52 -2.12 14.74
C PHE A 72 -8.10 -1.10 15.82
N PRO A 73 -7.77 -1.49 17.06
CA PRO A 73 -7.25 -0.55 18.06
C PRO A 73 -5.97 0.16 17.62
N ALA A 74 -5.01 -0.57 17.03
CA ALA A 74 -3.76 0.02 16.56
C ALA A 74 -4.00 1.03 15.42
N ALA A 75 -4.90 0.69 14.49
CA ALA A 75 -5.27 1.55 13.37
C ALA A 75 -6.06 2.78 13.83
N LEU A 76 -6.93 2.66 14.83
CA LEU A 76 -7.65 3.79 15.44
C LEU A 76 -6.68 4.76 16.13
N LEU A 77 -5.76 4.25 16.94
CA LEU A 77 -4.74 5.09 17.59
C LEU A 77 -3.84 5.76 16.55
N PHE A 78 -3.48 5.03 15.50
CA PHE A 78 -2.75 5.60 14.37
C PHE A 78 -3.56 6.72 13.69
N ALA A 79 -4.84 6.51 13.37
CA ALA A 79 -5.69 7.55 12.79
C ALA A 79 -5.80 8.78 13.69
N PHE A 80 -6.04 8.55 14.99
CA PHE A 80 -6.11 9.60 16.00
C PHE A 80 -4.81 10.41 16.08
N SER A 81 -3.64 9.76 15.91
CA SER A 81 -2.36 10.46 15.91
C SER A 81 -2.27 11.57 14.87
N PHE A 82 -2.95 11.45 13.72
CA PHE A 82 -2.97 12.44 12.64
C PHE A 82 -4.01 13.54 12.85
N LEU A 83 -4.88 13.42 13.84
CA LEU A 83 -5.78 14.49 14.28
C LEU A 83 -5.12 15.43 15.30
N LEU A 84 -3.98 15.01 15.86
CA LEU A 84 -3.20 15.80 16.81
C LEU A 84 -2.13 16.65 16.09
N PRO A 85 -1.56 17.68 16.73
CA PRO A 85 -0.29 18.27 16.32
C PRO A 85 0.87 17.26 16.44
N ALA A 86 1.91 17.38 15.61
CA ALA A 86 3.10 16.52 15.67
C ALA A 86 3.82 16.72 17.02
N THR A 87 3.70 15.74 17.91
CA THR A 87 4.13 15.80 19.31
C THR A 87 4.47 14.40 19.80
N ARG A 88 5.09 14.30 20.99
CA ARG A 88 5.34 13.00 21.65
C ARG A 88 4.04 12.20 21.84
N ALA A 89 2.94 12.86 22.20
CA ALA A 89 1.63 12.21 22.36
C ALA A 89 1.12 11.61 21.04
N ALA A 90 1.23 12.35 19.93
CA ALA A 90 0.89 11.82 18.61
C ALA A 90 1.78 10.62 18.22
N GLY A 91 3.08 10.69 18.49
CA GLY A 91 3.99 9.57 18.27
C GLY A 91 3.62 8.32 19.08
N LEU A 92 3.28 8.48 20.36
CA LEU A 92 2.81 7.37 21.20
C LEU A 92 1.52 6.74 20.66
N CYS A 93 0.62 7.53 20.07
CA CYS A 93 -0.58 7.01 19.42
C CYS A 93 -0.26 6.23 18.12
N ALA A 94 0.79 6.61 17.38
CA ALA A 94 1.22 5.90 16.18
C ALA A 94 2.03 4.61 16.48
N LEU A 95 2.67 4.52 17.65
CA LEU A 95 3.56 3.42 18.03
C LEU A 95 2.92 2.01 17.95
N PRO A 96 1.67 1.78 18.41
CA PRO A 96 1.03 0.46 18.30
C PRO A 96 0.95 -0.07 16.87
N TRP A 97 0.79 0.82 15.88
CA TRP A 97 0.77 0.43 14.47
C TRP A 97 2.14 -0.06 14.00
N LEU A 98 3.22 0.61 14.39
CA LEU A 98 4.59 0.15 14.12
C LEU A 98 4.87 -1.22 14.76
N LEU A 99 4.46 -1.41 16.02
CA LEU A 99 4.65 -2.70 16.71
C LEU A 99 3.90 -3.84 16.00
N LEU A 100 2.68 -3.56 15.52
CA LEU A 100 1.91 -4.53 14.72
C LEU A 100 2.60 -4.83 13.38
N ALA A 101 3.10 -3.81 12.68
CA ALA A 101 3.85 -3.97 11.43
C ALA A 101 5.11 -4.81 11.63
N LEU A 102 5.89 -4.55 12.69
CA LEU A 102 7.08 -5.32 13.06
C LEU A 102 6.74 -6.78 13.33
N TRP A 103 5.66 -7.03 14.08
CA TRP A 103 5.21 -8.38 14.36
C TRP A 103 4.78 -9.12 13.09
N LEU A 104 4.05 -8.47 12.18
CA LEU A 104 3.67 -9.03 10.89
C LEU A 104 4.89 -9.37 10.03
N ALA A 105 5.86 -8.45 9.96
CA ALA A 105 7.11 -8.65 9.23
C ALA A 105 7.91 -9.83 9.78
N PHE A 106 8.04 -9.92 11.11
CA PHE A 106 8.70 -11.04 11.78
C PHE A 106 8.02 -12.38 11.46
N ARG A 107 6.68 -12.42 11.52
CA ARG A 107 5.89 -13.61 11.16
C ARG A 107 6.07 -14.03 9.69
N ALA A 108 6.09 -13.06 8.78
CA ALA A 108 6.30 -13.32 7.36
C ALA A 108 7.72 -13.87 7.10
N ALA A 109 8.73 -13.22 7.67
CA ALA A 109 10.14 -13.62 7.51
C ALA A 109 10.41 -15.01 8.10
N THR A 110 9.95 -15.28 9.33
CA THR A 110 10.10 -16.60 9.95
C THR A 110 9.37 -17.69 9.17
N GLY A 111 8.17 -17.42 8.65
CA GLY A 111 7.43 -18.34 7.81
C GLY A 111 8.13 -18.67 6.49
N LEU A 112 8.77 -17.68 5.85
CA LEU A 112 9.56 -17.87 4.64
C LEU A 112 10.78 -18.76 4.90
N ILE A 113 11.56 -18.45 5.95
CA ILE A 113 12.77 -19.18 6.32
C ILE A 113 12.44 -20.63 6.70
N ALA A 114 11.41 -20.84 7.54
CA ALA A 114 11.02 -22.17 7.99
C ALA A 114 10.42 -23.03 6.88
N GLY A 115 9.66 -22.43 5.96
CA GLY A 115 9.02 -23.13 4.85
C GLY A 115 9.96 -23.59 3.75
N LYS A 116 11.18 -23.03 3.66
CA LYS A 116 12.20 -23.31 2.62
C LYS A 116 11.73 -23.15 1.15
N GLU A 117 10.53 -22.61 0.94
CA GLU A 117 9.95 -22.34 -0.37
C GLU A 117 10.11 -20.86 -0.74
N TYR A 118 11.14 -20.54 -1.53
CA TYR A 118 11.45 -19.18 -1.99
C TYR A 118 10.73 -18.80 -3.28
N ALA A 119 9.47 -19.22 -3.42
CA ALA A 119 8.66 -18.80 -4.56
C ALA A 119 8.53 -17.27 -4.58
N LEU A 120 8.70 -16.65 -5.74
CA LEU A 120 8.68 -15.19 -5.88
C LEU A 120 7.39 -14.56 -5.34
N SER A 121 6.25 -15.27 -5.45
CA SER A 121 4.98 -14.87 -4.84
C SER A 121 5.06 -14.73 -3.32
N ARG A 122 5.72 -15.65 -2.62
CA ARG A 122 5.96 -15.59 -1.17
C ARG A 122 7.02 -14.54 -0.82
N LEU A 123 8.04 -14.37 -1.64
CA LEU A 123 9.04 -13.32 -1.46
C LEU A 123 8.41 -11.93 -1.52
N CYS A 124 7.59 -11.65 -2.55
CA CYS A 124 6.83 -10.40 -2.64
C CYS A 124 5.92 -10.21 -1.42
N ALA A 125 5.13 -11.23 -1.05
CA ALA A 125 4.27 -11.13 0.12
C ALA A 125 5.04 -10.89 1.44
N THR A 126 6.22 -11.49 1.60
CA THR A 126 7.08 -11.28 2.77
C THR A 126 7.67 -9.87 2.80
N ALA A 127 8.21 -9.43 1.67
CA ALA A 127 8.75 -8.09 1.50
C ALA A 127 7.68 -7.01 1.70
N ALA A 128 6.43 -7.27 1.32
CA ALA A 128 5.32 -6.34 1.57
C ALA A 128 5.20 -5.98 3.06
N TYR A 129 5.33 -6.96 3.96
CA TYR A 129 5.29 -6.70 5.41
C TYR A 129 6.53 -5.97 5.91
N LEU A 130 7.71 -6.23 5.34
CA LEU A 130 8.92 -5.47 5.65
C LEU A 130 8.79 -4.01 5.21
N TYR A 131 8.21 -3.77 4.03
CA TYR A 131 7.91 -2.42 3.55
C TYR A 131 6.83 -1.72 4.37
N LEU A 132 5.86 -2.45 4.93
CA LEU A 132 4.91 -1.86 5.88
C LEU A 132 5.63 -1.28 7.12
N VAL A 133 6.68 -1.95 7.62
CA VAL A 133 7.50 -1.41 8.72
C VAL A 133 8.13 -0.08 8.32
N VAL A 134 8.70 0.01 7.11
CA VAL A 134 9.26 1.28 6.60
C VAL A 134 8.18 2.36 6.63
N GLY A 135 7.00 2.11 6.06
CA GLY A 135 5.90 3.07 6.07
C GLY A 135 5.49 3.49 7.48
N ALA A 136 5.41 2.55 8.43
CA ALA A 136 5.06 2.82 9.82
C ALA A 136 6.13 3.62 10.58
N VAL A 137 7.43 3.38 10.31
CA VAL A 137 8.54 4.15 10.87
C VAL A 137 8.48 5.61 10.42
N TRP A 138 8.28 5.84 9.11
CA TRP A 138 8.17 7.18 8.56
C TRP A 138 6.94 7.93 9.10
N ALA A 139 5.81 7.24 9.21
CA ALA A 139 4.62 7.82 9.84
C ALA A 139 4.89 8.20 11.31
N LEU A 140 5.47 7.29 12.11
CA LEU A 140 5.80 7.53 13.51
C LEU A 140 6.75 8.73 13.66
N ALA A 141 7.83 8.78 12.88
CA ALA A 141 8.79 9.89 12.91
C ALA A 141 8.10 11.23 12.59
N GLY A 142 7.27 11.27 11.54
CA GLY A 142 6.48 12.45 11.20
C GLY A 142 5.51 12.87 12.31
N ARG A 143 4.94 11.91 13.06
CA ARG A 143 4.09 12.21 14.23
C ARG A 143 4.88 12.69 15.45
N LEU A 144 6.13 12.26 15.60
CA LEU A 144 7.05 12.75 16.63
C LEU A 144 7.65 14.13 16.30
N GLY A 145 7.43 14.66 15.09
CA GLY A 145 8.07 15.89 14.62
C GLY A 145 9.54 15.69 14.24
N VAL A 146 9.96 14.46 13.98
CA VAL A 146 11.33 14.10 13.60
C VAL A 146 11.43 14.05 12.07
N ALA A 147 12.28 14.90 11.51
CA ALA A 147 12.65 14.86 10.09
C ALA A 147 13.74 13.79 9.88
N LEU A 148 13.34 12.58 9.48
CA LEU A 148 14.32 11.53 9.13
C LEU A 148 15.18 12.03 7.97
N PHE A 149 16.51 11.94 8.13
CA PHE A 149 17.49 12.39 7.15
C PHE A 149 17.35 13.84 6.67
N GLY A 150 16.61 14.70 7.39
CA GLY A 150 16.40 16.10 7.01
C GLY A 150 15.34 16.33 5.93
N PHE A 151 14.54 15.32 5.58
CA PHE A 151 13.47 15.49 4.59
C PHE A 151 12.35 16.44 5.04
N ASP A 152 11.78 17.14 4.06
CA ASP A 152 10.57 17.93 4.24
C ASP A 152 9.40 17.07 4.81
N PRO A 153 8.55 17.61 5.69
CA PRO A 153 7.42 16.88 6.27
C PRO A 153 6.46 16.29 5.24
N VAL A 154 6.23 16.95 4.09
CA VAL A 154 5.37 16.44 3.02
C VAL A 154 6.02 15.23 2.35
N ILE A 155 7.33 15.28 2.07
CA ILE A 155 8.04 14.12 1.51
C ILE A 155 8.04 12.96 2.49
N SER A 156 8.23 13.23 3.78
CA SER A 156 8.16 12.21 4.84
C SER A 156 6.78 11.54 4.90
N LEU A 157 5.70 12.33 4.79
CA LEU A 157 4.33 11.83 4.74
C LEU A 157 4.07 11.00 3.47
N LEU A 158 4.55 11.47 2.32
CA LEU A 158 4.44 10.75 1.05
C LEU A 158 5.22 9.44 1.06
N THR A 159 6.39 9.39 1.70
CA THR A 159 7.14 8.14 1.92
C THR A 159 6.33 7.16 2.77
N ALA A 160 5.71 7.63 3.85
CA ALA A 160 4.82 6.79 4.64
C ALA A 160 3.68 6.22 3.79
N VAL A 161 2.99 7.04 2.99
CA VAL A 161 1.91 6.60 2.08
C VAL A 161 2.44 5.60 1.05
N HIS A 162 3.56 5.91 0.41
CA HIS A 162 4.19 5.07 -0.61
C HIS A 162 4.43 3.66 -0.07
N PHE A 163 5.03 3.53 1.11
CA PHE A 163 5.31 2.22 1.69
C PHE A 163 4.07 1.48 2.23
N HIS A 164 3.00 2.19 2.62
CA HIS A 164 1.72 1.54 2.95
C HIS A 164 0.98 1.03 1.71
N PHE A 165 1.01 1.77 0.60
CA PHE A 165 0.28 1.42 -0.63
C PHE A 165 1.14 0.64 -1.63
N ALA A 166 2.19 1.25 -2.17
CA ALA A 166 3.08 0.61 -3.14
C ALA A 166 3.95 -0.49 -2.49
N GLY A 167 4.56 -0.17 -1.35
CA GLY A 167 5.42 -1.11 -0.63
C GLY A 167 4.65 -2.31 -0.07
N PHE A 168 3.50 -2.08 0.55
CA PHE A 168 2.73 -3.13 1.19
C PHE A 168 1.55 -3.65 0.35
N LEU A 169 0.50 -2.84 0.11
CA LEU A 169 -0.71 -3.33 -0.55
C LEU A 169 -0.46 -3.88 -1.95
N LEU A 170 0.21 -3.10 -2.81
CA LEU A 170 0.51 -3.50 -4.18
C LEU A 170 1.40 -4.74 -4.20
N LEU A 171 2.45 -4.78 -3.39
CA LEU A 171 3.38 -5.91 -3.41
C LEU A 171 2.75 -7.21 -2.86
N LEU A 172 1.85 -7.11 -1.88
CA LEU A 172 1.05 -8.25 -1.43
C LEU A 172 0.10 -8.74 -2.53
N LEU A 173 -0.55 -7.81 -3.24
CA LEU A 173 -1.38 -8.11 -4.41
C LEU A 173 -0.56 -8.73 -5.56
N THR A 174 0.68 -8.28 -5.77
CA THR A 174 1.63 -8.90 -6.70
C THR A 174 1.87 -10.35 -6.32
N GLY A 175 2.17 -10.62 -5.04
CA GLY A 175 2.35 -11.97 -4.53
C GLY A 175 1.15 -12.87 -4.85
N LEU A 176 -0.07 -12.38 -4.67
CA LEU A 176 -1.30 -13.09 -5.00
C LEU A 176 -1.46 -13.32 -6.52
N ALA A 177 -1.19 -12.30 -7.33
CA ALA A 177 -1.32 -12.34 -8.79
C ALA A 177 -0.32 -13.27 -9.47
N LEU A 178 0.86 -13.46 -8.87
CA LEU A 178 1.89 -14.39 -9.33
C LEU A 178 1.54 -15.86 -9.07
N ARG A 179 0.56 -16.16 -8.20
CA ARG A 179 0.16 -17.54 -7.92
C ARG A 179 -0.43 -18.19 -9.17
N GLY A 180 0.21 -19.27 -9.62
CA GLY A 180 -0.19 -19.98 -10.85
C GLY A 180 0.09 -19.18 -12.13
N TRP A 181 0.88 -18.11 -12.06
CA TRP A 181 1.37 -17.40 -13.24
C TRP A 181 2.75 -17.94 -13.64
N GLY A 182 2.77 -19.11 -14.29
CA GLY A 182 3.99 -19.81 -14.66
C GLY A 182 4.61 -19.33 -15.98
N SER A 183 4.95 -18.04 -16.10
CA SER A 183 5.64 -17.51 -17.29
C SER A 183 6.88 -16.66 -16.93
N PRO A 184 7.86 -16.51 -17.84
CA PRO A 184 9.02 -15.63 -17.62
C PRO A 184 8.61 -14.18 -17.32
N LEU A 185 7.54 -13.70 -17.98
CA LEU A 185 6.96 -12.39 -17.72
C LEU A 185 6.52 -12.23 -16.26
N ALA A 186 5.97 -13.27 -15.64
CA ALA A 186 5.59 -13.25 -14.23
C ALA A 186 6.81 -13.00 -13.33
N SER A 187 7.95 -13.62 -13.64
CA SER A 187 9.20 -13.39 -12.91
C SER A 187 9.66 -11.94 -13.03
N VAL A 188 9.67 -11.39 -14.26
CA VAL A 188 10.04 -9.99 -14.51
C VAL A 188 9.13 -9.04 -13.72
N VAL A 189 7.81 -9.19 -13.85
CA VAL A 189 6.82 -8.36 -13.15
C VAL A 189 6.98 -8.46 -11.63
N GLY A 190 7.22 -9.66 -11.11
CA GLY A 190 7.44 -9.90 -9.69
C GLY A 190 8.69 -9.21 -9.17
N TRP A 191 9.83 -9.33 -9.88
CA TRP A 191 11.08 -8.67 -9.49
C TRP A 191 10.99 -7.14 -9.58
N LEU A 192 10.46 -6.60 -10.67
CA LEU A 192 10.26 -5.15 -10.83
C LEU A 192 9.37 -4.58 -9.71
N SER A 193 8.28 -5.29 -9.37
CA SER A 193 7.40 -4.88 -8.27
C SER A 193 8.06 -5.00 -6.90
N LEU A 194 8.91 -6.02 -6.71
CA LEU A 194 9.62 -6.26 -5.45
C LEU A 194 10.66 -5.17 -5.19
N VAL A 195 11.48 -4.81 -6.18
CA VAL A 195 12.55 -3.82 -5.99
C VAL A 195 12.09 -2.39 -6.21
N GLY A 196 11.03 -2.17 -6.99
CA GLY A 196 10.53 -0.86 -7.41
C GLY A 196 10.33 0.14 -6.26
N PRO A 197 9.58 -0.19 -5.18
CA PRO A 197 9.36 0.73 -4.07
C PRO A 197 10.67 1.18 -3.40
N LEU A 198 11.63 0.25 -3.24
CA LEU A 198 12.94 0.56 -2.67
C LEU A 198 13.77 1.43 -3.61
N LEU A 199 13.77 1.14 -4.92
CA LEU A 199 14.46 1.97 -5.90
C LEU A 199 13.89 3.39 -5.93
N VAL A 200 12.58 3.58 -5.82
CA VAL A 200 11.96 4.91 -5.75
C VAL A 200 12.44 5.66 -4.50
N ALA A 201 12.47 5.00 -3.35
CA ALA A 201 13.00 5.62 -2.13
C ALA A 201 14.49 5.99 -2.27
N ILE A 202 15.31 5.13 -2.89
CA ILE A 202 16.72 5.42 -3.18
C ILE A 202 16.84 6.59 -4.16
N GLY A 203 16.00 6.65 -5.20
CA GLY A 203 15.99 7.75 -6.17
C GLY A 203 15.68 9.10 -5.52
N ILE A 204 14.63 9.15 -4.69
CA ILE A 204 14.26 10.35 -3.92
C ILE A 204 15.38 10.73 -2.93
N PHE A 205 16.01 9.74 -2.31
CA PHE A 205 17.14 9.97 -1.40
C PHE A 205 18.36 10.54 -2.13
N ALA A 206 18.67 10.03 -3.31
CA ALA A 206 19.77 10.52 -4.11
C ALA A 206 19.52 11.96 -4.57
N THR A 207 18.32 12.30 -5.05
CA THR A 207 17.99 13.68 -5.45
C THR A 207 17.96 14.64 -4.27
N HIS A 208 17.58 14.17 -3.08
CA HIS A 208 17.73 14.94 -1.84
C HIS A 208 19.19 15.25 -1.47
N LEU A 209 20.12 14.37 -1.85
CA LEU A 209 21.57 14.59 -1.73
C LEU A 209 22.19 15.29 -2.96
N GLU A 210 21.37 15.97 -3.77
CA GLU A 210 21.79 16.71 -4.97
C GLU A 210 22.42 15.82 -6.08
N ALA A 211 22.17 14.50 -6.05
CA ALA A 211 22.60 13.60 -7.10
C ALA A 211 21.73 13.76 -8.38
N PRO A 212 22.22 13.30 -9.56
CA PRO A 212 21.48 13.43 -10.81
C PRO A 212 20.10 12.75 -10.78
N GLU A 213 19.11 13.43 -11.34
CA GLU A 213 17.70 13.01 -11.39
C GLU A 213 17.46 11.74 -12.22
N GLY A 214 18.45 11.30 -13.01
CA GLY A 214 18.37 10.08 -13.81
C GLY A 214 18.09 8.82 -12.98
N LEU A 215 18.53 8.79 -11.72
CA LEU A 215 18.22 7.67 -10.82
C LEU A 215 16.74 7.64 -10.42
N GLU A 216 16.15 8.82 -10.16
CA GLU A 216 14.73 8.93 -9.84
C GLU A 216 13.86 8.52 -11.03
N LEU A 217 14.24 8.95 -12.24
CA LEU A 217 13.57 8.57 -13.49
C LEU A 217 13.62 7.06 -13.73
N LEU A 218 14.79 6.44 -13.59
CA LEU A 218 14.96 5.00 -13.73
C LEU A 218 14.12 4.25 -12.69
N ALA A 219 14.19 4.67 -11.43
CA ALA A 219 13.45 4.06 -10.34
C ALA A 219 11.93 4.13 -10.54
N ALA A 220 11.41 5.29 -10.91
CA ALA A 220 10.00 5.48 -11.22
C ALA A 220 9.57 4.61 -12.41
N SER A 221 10.44 4.47 -13.42
CA SER A 221 10.17 3.64 -14.60
C SER A 221 10.11 2.15 -14.27
N VAL A 222 11.04 1.66 -13.45
CA VAL A 222 11.05 0.27 -12.95
C VAL A 222 9.78 -0.02 -12.15
N MET A 223 9.46 0.85 -11.19
CA MET A 223 8.28 0.72 -10.34
C MET A 223 6.99 0.71 -11.18
N ALA A 224 6.83 1.67 -12.08
CA ALA A 224 5.64 1.79 -12.90
C ALA A 224 5.46 0.60 -13.86
N THR A 225 6.56 0.09 -14.42
CA THR A 225 6.52 -1.10 -15.28
C THR A 225 6.10 -2.35 -14.51
N GLY A 226 6.64 -2.55 -13.31
CA GLY A 226 6.22 -3.63 -12.41
C GLY A 226 4.73 -3.54 -12.08
N GLY A 227 4.27 -2.36 -11.63
CA GLY A 227 2.86 -2.12 -11.32
C GLY A 227 1.93 -2.28 -12.54
N ALA A 228 2.37 -1.89 -13.74
CA ALA A 228 1.60 -2.06 -14.97
C ALA A 228 1.44 -3.54 -15.32
N GLY A 229 2.49 -4.35 -15.14
CA GLY A 229 2.41 -5.81 -15.27
C GLY A 229 1.41 -6.44 -14.30
N VAL A 230 1.39 -5.96 -13.05
CA VAL A 230 0.40 -6.40 -12.03
C VAL A 230 -1.01 -5.99 -12.43
N ALA A 231 -1.18 -4.77 -12.96
CA ALA A 231 -2.47 -4.28 -13.47
C ALA A 231 -3.01 -5.17 -14.58
N ILE A 232 -2.19 -5.43 -15.61
CA ILE A 232 -2.52 -6.30 -16.74
C ILE A 232 -2.87 -7.70 -16.25
N ARG A 233 -2.15 -8.23 -15.26
CA ARG A 233 -2.48 -9.54 -14.69
C ARG A 233 -3.85 -9.57 -14.04
N HIS A 234 -4.23 -8.54 -13.29
CA HIS A 234 -5.57 -8.46 -12.71
C HIS A 234 -6.66 -8.33 -13.79
N LEU A 235 -6.39 -7.61 -14.90
CA LEU A 235 -7.29 -7.59 -16.05
C LEU A 235 -7.49 -8.99 -16.64
N GLN A 236 -6.40 -9.75 -16.86
CA GLN A 236 -6.47 -11.14 -17.33
C GLN A 236 -7.26 -12.04 -16.37
N LEU A 237 -7.01 -11.91 -15.06
CA LEU A 237 -7.74 -12.65 -14.03
C LEU A 237 -9.24 -12.32 -14.04
N GLY A 238 -9.61 -11.05 -14.30
CA GLY A 238 -10.99 -10.61 -14.41
C GLY A 238 -11.73 -11.15 -15.64
N ILE A 239 -11.04 -11.34 -16.76
CA ILE A 239 -11.63 -11.90 -17.99
C ILE A 239 -11.75 -13.43 -17.92
N GLY A 240 -10.95 -14.09 -17.08
CA GLY A 240 -10.87 -15.56 -17.01
C GLY A 240 -12.17 -16.28 -16.60
N PRO A 241 -12.34 -17.55 -17.02
CA PRO A 241 -13.60 -18.29 -16.90
C PRO A 241 -13.98 -18.75 -15.49
N SER A 242 -13.05 -18.71 -14.52
CA SER A 242 -13.22 -19.32 -13.19
C SER A 242 -13.73 -18.37 -12.09
N GLN A 243 -14.30 -17.21 -12.45
CA GLN A 243 -14.61 -16.16 -11.47
C GLN A 243 -16.11 -16.01 -11.20
N GLY A 244 -16.48 -15.90 -9.91
CA GLY A 244 -17.82 -15.41 -9.55
C GLY A 244 -17.98 -13.95 -10.00
N LYS A 245 -19.22 -13.56 -10.35
CA LYS A 245 -19.53 -12.22 -10.90
C LYS A 245 -18.94 -11.05 -10.08
N GLY A 246 -18.88 -11.19 -8.75
CA GLY A 246 -18.33 -10.18 -7.85
C GLY A 246 -16.83 -9.92 -8.04
N GLY A 247 -15.98 -10.95 -8.08
CA GLY A 247 -14.51 -10.77 -8.18
C GLY A 247 -14.06 -10.15 -9.51
N ARG A 248 -14.78 -10.46 -10.60
CA ARG A 248 -14.51 -9.95 -11.95
C ARG A 248 -14.56 -8.42 -12.03
N PHE A 249 -15.64 -7.81 -11.54
CA PHE A 249 -15.81 -6.35 -11.59
C PHE A 249 -14.65 -5.63 -10.90
N TYR A 250 -14.31 -6.07 -9.69
CA TYR A 250 -13.26 -5.44 -8.88
C TYR A 250 -11.86 -5.57 -9.50
N TRP A 251 -11.51 -6.73 -10.05
CA TRP A 251 -10.21 -6.88 -10.71
C TRP A 251 -10.11 -6.13 -12.04
N LEU A 252 -11.19 -6.05 -12.81
CA LEU A 252 -11.20 -5.29 -14.05
C LEU A 252 -11.05 -3.79 -13.77
N LEU A 253 -11.92 -3.22 -12.93
CA LEU A 253 -11.87 -1.80 -12.61
C LEU A 253 -10.59 -1.45 -11.86
N GLY A 254 -10.19 -2.26 -10.88
CA GLY A 254 -8.93 -2.06 -10.14
C GLY A 254 -7.71 -2.17 -11.05
N GLY A 255 -7.70 -3.09 -12.01
CA GLY A 255 -6.63 -3.20 -13.01
C GLY A 255 -6.55 -1.99 -13.93
N ILE A 256 -7.69 -1.46 -14.41
CA ILE A 256 -7.73 -0.24 -15.25
C ILE A 256 -7.19 0.95 -14.46
N LEU A 257 -7.67 1.15 -13.23
CA LEU A 257 -7.21 2.25 -12.38
C LEU A 257 -5.73 2.12 -12.04
N LEU A 258 -5.24 0.92 -11.72
CA LEU A 258 -3.82 0.71 -11.45
C LEU A 258 -2.97 1.05 -12.68
N LEU A 259 -3.39 0.63 -13.87
CA LEU A 259 -2.67 0.93 -15.11
C LEU A 259 -2.61 2.44 -15.37
N GLY A 260 -3.74 3.15 -15.22
CA GLY A 260 -3.77 4.61 -15.30
C GLY A 260 -2.88 5.27 -14.25
N GLY A 261 -2.87 4.74 -13.02
CA GLY A 261 -1.99 5.17 -11.94
C GLY A 261 -0.51 5.02 -12.28
N MET A 262 -0.12 3.94 -12.96
CA MET A 262 1.27 3.71 -13.39
C MET A 262 1.68 4.63 -14.54
N VAL A 263 0.77 4.95 -15.47
CA VAL A 263 1.02 5.99 -16.49
C VAL A 263 1.28 7.34 -15.83
N LEU A 264 0.45 7.73 -14.86
CA LEU A 264 0.66 8.97 -14.11
C LEU A 264 1.98 8.97 -13.32
N ALA A 265 2.38 7.81 -12.77
CA ALA A 265 3.66 7.65 -12.07
C ALA A 265 4.85 7.86 -13.02
N LEU A 266 4.79 7.31 -14.24
CA LEU A 266 5.79 7.54 -15.28
C LEU A 266 5.87 9.01 -15.65
N LEU A 267 4.74 9.64 -15.96
CA LEU A 267 4.71 11.06 -16.31
C LEU A 267 5.35 11.92 -15.21
N TYR A 268 5.03 11.66 -13.94
CA TYR A 268 5.63 12.36 -12.80
C TYR A 268 7.14 12.06 -12.63
N GLY A 269 7.56 10.81 -12.79
CA GLY A 269 8.98 10.43 -12.70
C GLY A 269 9.83 11.03 -13.81
N TRP A 270 9.21 11.37 -14.94
CA TRP A 270 9.85 12.01 -16.09
C TRP A 270 9.67 13.54 -16.12
N ARG A 271 9.18 14.15 -15.03
CA ARG A 271 8.91 15.61 -14.96
C ARG A 271 10.13 16.50 -15.19
N SER A 272 11.33 16.00 -14.92
CA SER A 272 12.59 16.72 -15.19
C SER A 272 12.88 16.86 -16.68
N VAL A 273 12.44 15.88 -17.47
CA VAL A 273 12.56 15.87 -18.94
C VAL A 273 11.38 16.61 -19.58
N TYR A 274 10.18 16.45 -19.01
CA TYR A 274 8.93 17.06 -19.48
C TYR A 274 8.32 17.95 -18.40
N PRO A 275 8.71 19.24 -18.30
CA PRO A 275 8.24 20.13 -17.26
C PRO A 275 6.80 20.61 -17.54
N ILE A 276 5.82 19.79 -17.13
CA ILE A 276 4.39 20.09 -17.24
C ILE A 276 3.88 20.50 -15.84
N ALA A 277 3.16 21.62 -15.74
CA ALA A 277 2.68 22.16 -14.44
C ALA A 277 1.78 21.19 -13.64
N LEU A 278 1.09 20.27 -14.33
CA LEU A 278 0.27 19.21 -13.73
C LEU A 278 1.10 18.08 -13.08
N LEU A 279 2.43 18.08 -13.23
CA LEU A 279 3.35 17.12 -12.61
C LEU A 279 3.97 17.65 -11.30
N SER A 280 3.36 18.66 -10.68
CA SER A 280 3.76 19.10 -9.36
C SER A 280 3.34 18.09 -8.27
N ILE A 281 4.03 18.13 -7.12
CA ILE A 281 3.73 17.25 -5.98
C ILE A 281 2.25 17.31 -5.56
N PRO A 282 1.60 18.50 -5.45
CA PRO A 282 0.19 18.56 -5.09
C PRO A 282 -0.74 17.83 -6.05
N TRP A 283 -0.50 17.94 -7.36
CA TRP A 283 -1.28 17.24 -8.37
C TRP A 283 -0.97 15.74 -8.42
N MET A 284 0.29 15.37 -8.17
CA MET A 284 0.70 13.97 -8.10
C MET A 284 -0.09 13.21 -7.04
N TYR A 285 -0.16 13.66 -5.78
CA TYR A 285 -0.94 12.91 -4.79
C TYR A 285 -2.46 13.06 -5.01
N ALA A 286 -2.93 14.20 -5.55
CA ALA A 286 -4.35 14.41 -5.82
C ALA A 286 -4.90 13.43 -6.87
N VAL A 287 -4.14 13.17 -7.95
CA VAL A 287 -4.60 12.32 -9.06
C VAL A 287 -3.99 10.93 -8.95
N HIS A 288 -2.66 10.80 -9.05
CA HIS A 288 -1.98 9.51 -8.99
C HIS A 288 -2.22 8.82 -7.63
N GLY A 289 -2.11 9.56 -6.52
CA GLY A 289 -2.36 9.01 -5.18
C GLY A 289 -3.78 8.46 -5.03
N SER A 290 -4.79 9.23 -5.43
CA SER A 290 -6.21 8.82 -5.37
C SER A 290 -6.51 7.62 -6.25
N VAL A 291 -6.05 7.65 -7.50
CA VAL A 291 -6.30 6.57 -8.47
C VAL A 291 -5.67 5.25 -8.00
N ASN A 292 -4.44 5.29 -7.49
CA ASN A 292 -3.80 4.10 -6.94
C ASN A 292 -4.47 3.62 -5.65
N ALA A 293 -4.81 4.52 -4.73
CA ALA A 293 -5.51 4.12 -3.50
C ALA A 293 -6.83 3.39 -3.83
N ALA A 294 -7.61 3.91 -4.79
CA ALA A 294 -8.83 3.28 -5.28
C ALA A 294 -8.56 1.93 -5.98
N ALA A 295 -7.52 1.85 -6.81
CA ALA A 295 -7.12 0.62 -7.48
C ALA A 295 -6.82 -0.49 -6.47
N MET A 296 -5.94 -0.23 -5.49
CA MET A 296 -5.54 -1.21 -4.48
C MET A 296 -6.74 -1.66 -3.63
N ALA A 297 -7.61 -0.72 -3.25
CA ALA A 297 -8.86 -1.02 -2.56
C ALA A 297 -9.74 -2.02 -3.32
N LEU A 298 -10.01 -1.76 -4.61
CA LEU A 298 -10.79 -2.65 -5.46
C LEU A 298 -10.12 -4.01 -5.60
N LEU A 299 -8.81 -4.05 -5.86
CA LEU A 299 -8.08 -5.30 -6.03
C LEU A 299 -8.12 -6.17 -4.76
N VAL A 300 -7.94 -5.59 -3.57
CA VAL A 300 -8.09 -6.29 -2.28
C VAL A 300 -9.48 -6.90 -2.15
N VAL A 301 -10.54 -6.14 -2.44
CA VAL A 301 -11.92 -6.64 -2.41
C VAL A 301 -12.11 -7.77 -3.42
N GLY A 302 -11.55 -7.67 -4.63
CA GLY A 302 -11.58 -8.72 -5.64
C GLY A 302 -11.00 -10.05 -5.13
N TRP A 303 -9.87 -10.01 -4.44
CA TRP A 303 -9.25 -11.20 -3.85
C TRP A 303 -10.06 -11.78 -2.68
N LEU A 304 -10.66 -10.95 -1.83
CA LEU A 304 -11.57 -11.42 -0.78
C LEU A 304 -12.81 -12.11 -1.35
N ARG A 305 -13.37 -11.58 -2.45
CA ARG A 305 -14.53 -12.18 -3.13
C ARG A 305 -14.18 -13.49 -3.84
N LYS A 306 -12.93 -13.69 -4.27
CA LYS A 306 -12.47 -14.97 -4.85
C LYS A 306 -12.48 -16.10 -3.83
N GLY A 307 -12.03 -15.82 -2.59
CA GLY A 307 -11.94 -16.82 -1.52
C GLY A 307 -13.26 -17.10 -0.77
N ALA A 308 -14.35 -16.42 -1.12
CA ALA A 308 -15.66 -16.58 -0.48
C ALA A 308 -16.52 -17.72 -1.09
N LYS A 309 -15.87 -18.72 -1.69
CA LYS A 309 -16.52 -19.93 -2.23
C LYS A 309 -15.96 -21.17 -1.55
#